data_AF-A0ABC9U1K3-F1
#
_entry.id   AF-A0ABC9U1K3-F1
#
_cell.length_a   1.000
_cell.length_b   1.000
_cell.length_c   1.000
_cell.angle_alpha   90.00
_cell.angle_beta   90.00
_cell.angle_gamma   90.00
#
_symmetry.space_group_name_H-M   'P 1'
#
loop_
_entity.id
_entity.type
_entity.pdbx_description
1 polymer ?
#
loop_
_entity_poly.entity_id
_entity_poly.type
_entity_poly.pdbx_seq_one_letter_code
_entity_poly.pdbx_strand_id
1 'polypeptide(L)'
;MAFIIKNPPEFTREVTQWTRETLADGAEMAEVPEALLNNDIYLKTQIERLEHVTEVTLTAPGWTGETAPYSQMVLVSGAAEGMEPTVVSALADGADAATAKAYIKAFGIICGGTAELTDGQAVFKVYKKPVTDITIGLKGV
;
A
#
# COMPACT_ATOMS: atom_id res chain seq x y z
N MET A 1 -32.36 2.52 -0.60
CA MET A 1 -31.31 2.44 -1.64
C MET A 1 -29.96 2.47 -0.92
N ALA A 2 -28.98 1.68 -1.34
CA ALA A 2 -27.62 1.79 -0.81
C ALA A 2 -26.79 2.66 -1.78
N PHE A 3 -25.94 3.54 -1.26
CA PHE A 3 -25.06 4.36 -2.07
C PHE A 3 -23.98 3.47 -2.71
N ILE A 4 -23.74 3.66 -4.00
CA ILE A 4 -22.70 2.93 -4.75
C ILE A 4 -21.45 3.80 -4.78
N ILE A 5 -20.37 3.31 -4.17
CA ILE A 5 -19.06 3.98 -4.24
C ILE A 5 -18.53 3.81 -5.67
N LYS A 6 -18.22 4.92 -6.34
CA LYS A 6 -17.64 4.89 -7.70
C LYS A 6 -16.13 4.68 -7.61
N ASN A 7 -15.60 3.83 -8.49
CA ASN A 7 -14.16 3.62 -8.64
C ASN A 7 -13.79 3.60 -10.15
N PRO A 8 -13.11 4.63 -10.68
CA PRO A 8 -12.62 5.82 -9.98
C PRO A 8 -13.75 6.77 -9.53
N PRO A 9 -13.51 7.60 -8.50
CA PRO A 9 -14.45 8.64 -8.07
C PRO A 9 -14.56 9.76 -9.10
N GLU A 10 -15.71 10.43 -9.13
CA GLU A 10 -15.92 11.62 -9.96
C GLU A 10 -15.74 12.87 -9.09
N PHE A 11 -14.50 13.38 -9.06
CA PHE A 11 -14.19 14.62 -8.35
C PHE A 11 -14.67 15.83 -9.15
N THR A 12 -15.47 16.67 -8.49
CA THR A 12 -15.82 18.00 -8.97
C THR A 12 -15.25 19.05 -8.03
N ARG A 13 -14.84 20.19 -8.59
CA ARG A 13 -14.47 21.40 -7.83
C ARG A 13 -15.66 22.35 -7.67
N GLU A 14 -16.76 22.06 -8.33
CA GLU A 14 -17.97 22.86 -8.35
C GLU A 14 -19.07 22.09 -7.62
N VAL A 15 -19.69 22.73 -6.64
CA VAL A 15 -20.81 22.21 -5.86
C VAL A 15 -21.97 23.17 -6.05
N THR A 16 -23.11 22.67 -6.50
CA THR A 16 -24.31 23.49 -6.68
C THR A 16 -24.75 24.05 -5.32
N GLN A 17 -24.79 25.38 -5.21
CA GLN A 17 -25.32 26.05 -4.03
C GLN A 17 -26.83 26.14 -4.11
N TRP A 18 -27.52 25.58 -3.11
CA TRP A 18 -28.96 25.76 -2.99
C TRP A 18 -29.29 27.07 -2.29
N THR A 19 -30.23 27.80 -2.88
CA THR A 19 -30.72 29.09 -2.38
C THR A 19 -32.21 28.99 -2.11
N ARG A 20 -32.81 30.08 -1.61
CA ARG A 20 -34.27 30.17 -1.41
C ARG A 20 -35.06 30.14 -2.72
N GLU A 21 -34.39 30.32 -3.87
CA GLU A 21 -34.99 30.32 -5.20
C GLU A 21 -34.87 28.96 -5.89
N THR A 22 -34.10 28.02 -5.33
CA THR A 22 -33.97 26.66 -5.85
C THR A 22 -35.30 25.93 -5.69
N LEU A 23 -35.85 25.42 -6.80
CA LEU A 23 -36.97 24.48 -6.75
C LEU A 23 -36.47 23.18 -6.11
N ALA A 24 -36.92 22.92 -4.89
CA ALA A 24 -36.45 21.78 -4.10
C ALA A 24 -37.09 20.48 -4.61
N ASP A 25 -36.43 19.83 -5.58
CA ASP A 25 -36.67 18.41 -5.87
C ASP A 25 -35.79 17.55 -4.97
N GLY A 26 -36.40 16.75 -4.10
CA GLY A 26 -35.65 15.97 -3.11
C GLY A 26 -34.70 14.93 -3.71
N ALA A 27 -34.98 14.44 -4.93
CA ALA A 27 -34.12 13.48 -5.60
C ALA A 27 -32.90 14.18 -6.23
N GLU A 28 -33.10 15.29 -6.95
CA GLU A 28 -32.00 16.08 -7.52
C GLU A 28 -31.09 16.68 -6.42
N MET A 29 -31.69 17.11 -5.30
CA MET A 29 -30.95 17.63 -4.17
C MET A 29 -30.14 16.53 -3.46
N ALA A 30 -30.51 15.25 -3.55
CA ALA A 30 -29.75 14.18 -2.93
C ALA A 30 -28.44 13.87 -3.68
N GLU A 31 -28.36 14.14 -4.99
CA GLU A 31 -27.20 13.77 -5.82
C GLU A 31 -25.89 14.44 -5.38
N VAL A 32 -25.96 15.72 -4.99
CA VAL A 32 -24.79 16.51 -4.57
C VAL A 32 -24.15 15.95 -3.28
N PRO A 33 -24.88 15.79 -2.16
CA PRO A 33 -24.31 15.19 -0.95
C PRO A 33 -23.93 13.72 -1.15
N GLU A 34 -24.62 12.97 -2.01
CA GLU A 34 -24.22 11.61 -2.38
C GLU A 34 -22.86 11.56 -3.06
N ALA A 35 -22.60 12.45 -4.03
CA ALA A 35 -21.31 12.56 -4.70
C ALA A 35 -20.19 12.98 -3.72
N LEU A 36 -20.47 13.92 -2.81
CA LEU A 36 -19.51 14.34 -1.79
C LEU A 36 -19.19 13.21 -0.81
N LEU A 37 -20.20 12.47 -0.35
CA LEU A 37 -20.01 11.31 0.53
C LEU A 37 -19.21 10.20 -0.16
N ASN A 38 -19.50 9.92 -1.43
CA ASN A 38 -18.74 8.95 -2.22
C ASN A 38 -17.25 9.34 -2.31
N ASN A 39 -16.97 10.62 -2.61
CA ASN A 39 -15.60 11.14 -2.66
C ASN A 39 -14.90 11.05 -1.30
N ASP A 40 -15.58 11.38 -0.19
CA ASP A 40 -15.03 11.29 1.17
C ASP A 40 -14.69 9.84 1.56
N ILE A 41 -15.62 8.90 1.34
CA ILE A 41 -15.39 7.47 1.61
C ILE A 41 -14.23 6.94 0.78
N TYR A 42 -14.16 7.31 -0.51
CA TYR A 42 -13.05 6.91 -1.37
C TYR A 42 -11.72 7.44 -0.83
N LEU A 43 -11.63 8.74 -0.53
CA LEU A 43 -10.41 9.38 -0.01
C LEU A 43 -10.00 8.77 1.33
N LYS A 44 -10.94 8.53 2.24
CA LYS A 44 -10.69 7.87 3.51
C LYS A 44 -10.09 6.47 3.29
N THR A 45 -10.66 5.70 2.37
CA THR A 45 -10.16 4.35 2.02
C THR A 45 -8.74 4.42 1.46
N GLN A 46 -8.43 5.41 0.60
CA GLN A 46 -7.08 5.60 0.08
C GLN A 46 -6.08 6.02 1.16
N ILE A 47 -6.47 6.91 2.08
CA ILE A 47 -5.63 7.34 3.20
C ILE A 47 -5.34 6.16 4.13
N GLU A 48 -6.36 5.41 4.52
CA GLU A 48 -6.19 4.23 5.37
C GLU A 48 -5.24 3.21 4.73
N ARG A 49 -5.35 3.02 3.41
CA ARG A 49 -4.43 2.18 2.66
C ARG A 49 -3.00 2.72 2.62
N LEU A 50 -2.82 4.03 2.43
CA LEU A 50 -1.50 4.70 2.45
C LEU A 50 -0.83 4.67 3.83
N GLU A 51 -1.61 4.69 4.91
CA GLU A 51 -1.12 4.60 6.28
C GLU A 51 -0.87 3.16 6.73
N HIS A 52 -1.57 2.19 6.13
CA HIS A 52 -1.43 0.79 6.48
C HIS A 52 -0.04 0.25 6.14
N VAL A 53 0.46 -0.60 7.03
CA VAL A 53 1.72 -1.33 6.87
C VAL A 53 1.40 -2.81 6.89
N THR A 54 1.66 -3.47 5.76
CA THR A 54 1.53 -4.92 5.65
C THR A 54 2.88 -5.58 5.90
N GLU A 55 2.95 -6.48 6.88
CA GLU A 55 4.17 -7.25 7.15
C GLU A 55 4.34 -8.36 6.11
N VAL A 56 5.52 -8.42 5.51
CA VAL A 56 5.88 -9.44 4.52
C VAL A 56 7.17 -10.13 4.96
N THR A 57 7.20 -11.45 4.83
CA THR A 57 8.37 -12.26 5.22
C THR A 57 9.10 -12.75 3.97
N LEU A 58 10.35 -12.31 3.83
CA LEU A 58 11.30 -12.74 2.81
C LEU A 58 12.14 -13.88 3.39
N THR A 59 11.99 -15.08 2.82
CA THR A 59 12.70 -16.26 3.30
C THR A 59 14.07 -16.37 2.64
N ALA A 60 15.11 -16.71 3.42
CA ALA A 60 16.47 -16.95 2.92
C ALA A 60 16.53 -17.97 1.76
N PRO A 61 15.79 -19.11 1.77
CA PRO A 61 15.79 -20.04 0.64
C PRO A 61 14.93 -19.60 -0.55
N GLY A 62 14.05 -18.61 -0.40
CA GLY A 62 13.12 -18.23 -1.47
C GLY A 62 13.69 -17.28 -2.52
N TRP A 63 14.98 -16.94 -2.43
CA TRP A 63 15.68 -16.17 -3.45
C TRP A 63 16.06 -17.04 -4.66
N THR A 64 15.63 -16.61 -5.83
CA THR A 64 15.90 -17.25 -7.12
C THR A 64 17.00 -16.48 -7.88
N GLY A 65 17.63 -17.15 -8.86
CA GLY A 65 18.75 -16.62 -9.63
C GLY A 65 20.09 -17.26 -9.25
N GLU A 66 20.86 -17.65 -10.25
CA GLU A 66 22.21 -18.21 -10.07
C GLU A 66 23.26 -17.10 -9.90
N THR A 67 23.06 -15.99 -10.60
CA THR A 67 23.88 -14.78 -10.55
C THR A 67 23.05 -13.57 -10.12
N ALA A 68 23.70 -12.55 -9.55
CA ALA A 68 23.03 -11.30 -9.20
C ALA A 68 22.51 -10.58 -10.46
N PRO A 69 21.36 -9.88 -10.40
CA PRO A 69 20.49 -9.71 -9.23
C PRO A 69 19.63 -10.96 -8.93
N TYR A 70 19.54 -11.31 -7.65
CA TYR A 70 18.65 -12.35 -7.13
C TYR A 70 17.24 -11.78 -6.96
N SER A 71 16.21 -12.58 -7.21
CA SER A 71 14.82 -12.15 -7.06
C SER A 71 14.02 -13.02 -6.11
N GLN A 72 13.15 -12.39 -5.32
CA GLN A 72 12.16 -13.07 -4.49
C GLN A 72 10.81 -12.39 -4.66
N MET A 73 9.78 -13.21 -4.86
CA MET A 73 8.40 -12.79 -4.98
C MET A 73 7.65 -13.09 -3.70
N VAL A 74 6.86 -12.12 -3.22
CA VAL A 74 6.00 -12.27 -2.04
C VAL A 74 4.60 -11.80 -2.39
N LEU A 75 3.60 -12.53 -1.91
CA LEU A 75 2.19 -12.15 -2.07
C LEU A 75 1.86 -11.02 -1.09
N VAL A 76 1.28 -9.94 -1.59
CA VAL A 76 0.94 -8.74 -0.81
C VAL A 76 -0.44 -8.28 -1.22
N SER A 77 -1.43 -8.55 -0.36
CA SER A 77 -2.79 -8.07 -0.60
C SER A 77 -2.80 -6.55 -0.69
N GLY A 78 -3.43 -6.03 -1.75
CA GLY A 78 -3.52 -4.59 -1.98
C GLY A 78 -2.35 -4.00 -2.77
N ALA A 79 -1.27 -4.74 -3.04
CA ALA A 79 -0.24 -4.27 -3.98
C ALA A 79 -0.85 -4.05 -5.38
N ALA A 80 -0.54 -2.90 -5.99
CA ALA A 80 -1.01 -2.54 -7.32
C ALA A 80 0.16 -2.04 -8.17
N GLU A 81 0.09 -2.30 -9.47
CA GLU A 81 1.10 -1.87 -10.43
C GLU A 81 1.21 -0.34 -10.48
N GLY A 82 2.44 0.17 -10.55
CA GLY A 82 2.72 1.60 -10.59
C GLY A 82 2.82 2.29 -9.22
N MET A 83 2.64 1.56 -8.12
CA MET A 83 2.91 2.09 -6.79
C MET A 83 4.38 1.94 -6.39
N GLU A 84 4.90 2.95 -5.70
CA GLU A 84 6.27 2.94 -5.18
C GLU A 84 6.28 2.29 -3.78
N PRO A 85 6.87 1.09 -3.61
CA PRO A 85 6.89 0.42 -2.32
C PRO A 85 7.78 1.16 -1.33
N THR A 86 7.22 1.55 -0.19
CA THR A 86 8.00 2.08 0.94
C THR A 86 8.21 0.97 1.97
N VAL A 87 9.46 0.52 2.09
CA VAL A 87 9.85 -0.50 3.06
C VAL A 87 10.11 0.14 4.42
N VAL A 88 9.47 -0.40 5.46
CA VAL A 88 9.69 -0.01 6.87
C VAL A 88 10.23 -1.19 7.67
N SER A 89 10.99 -0.88 8.72
CA SER A 89 11.52 -1.89 9.64
C SER A 89 10.37 -2.52 10.43
N ALA A 90 10.34 -3.85 10.48
CA ALA A 90 9.47 -4.65 11.35
C ALA A 90 10.28 -5.33 12.48
N LEU A 91 11.44 -4.75 12.85
CA LEU A 91 12.21 -5.22 13.99
C LEU A 91 11.41 -5.02 15.29
N ALA A 92 11.20 -6.10 16.04
CA ALA A 92 10.52 -6.06 17.32
C ALA A 92 11.27 -5.19 18.35
N ASP A 93 10.51 -4.44 19.14
CA ASP A 93 11.05 -3.69 20.26
C ASP A 93 11.66 -4.65 21.30
N GLY A 94 12.84 -4.30 21.82
CA GLY A 94 13.58 -5.15 22.75
C GLY A 94 14.26 -6.39 22.15
N ALA A 95 14.39 -6.49 20.82
CA ALA A 95 15.17 -7.56 20.19
C ALA A 95 16.62 -7.59 20.72
N ASP A 96 17.15 -8.79 20.95
CA ASP A 96 18.52 -8.94 21.44
C ASP A 96 19.56 -8.46 20.39
N ALA A 97 20.77 -8.15 20.86
CA ALA A 97 21.80 -7.56 20.02
C ALA A 97 22.23 -8.45 18.83
N ALA A 98 22.14 -9.78 18.94
CA ALA A 98 22.49 -10.67 17.85
C ALA A 98 21.38 -10.68 16.78
N THR A 99 20.12 -10.77 17.21
CA THR A 99 18.94 -10.70 16.34
C THR A 99 18.85 -9.35 15.62
N ALA A 100 18.99 -8.24 16.34
CA ALA A 100 18.98 -6.90 15.75
C ALA A 100 20.11 -6.72 14.71
N LYS A 101 21.31 -7.25 14.98
CA LYS A 101 22.45 -7.17 14.05
C LYS A 101 22.23 -8.02 12.79
N ALA A 102 21.63 -9.21 12.91
CA ALA A 102 21.26 -10.03 11.77
C ALA A 102 20.18 -9.33 10.92
N TYR A 103 19.17 -8.77 11.59
CA TYR A 103 18.09 -8.02 10.96
C TYR A 103 18.62 -6.81 10.17
N ILE A 104 19.41 -5.92 10.79
CA ILE A 104 19.94 -4.72 10.14
C ILE A 104 20.75 -5.07 8.87
N LYS A 105 21.51 -6.17 8.91
CA LYS A 105 22.25 -6.64 7.73
C LYS A 105 21.33 -7.11 6.61
N ALA A 106 20.32 -7.93 6.94
CA ALA A 106 19.35 -8.39 5.95
C ALA A 106 18.53 -7.21 5.41
N PHE A 107 18.07 -6.31 6.27
CA PHE A 107 17.31 -5.11 5.92
C PHE A 107 18.11 -4.19 4.98
N GLY A 108 19.38 -3.92 5.30
CA GLY A 108 20.26 -3.12 4.44
C GLY A 108 20.50 -3.76 3.06
N ILE A 109 20.51 -5.10 2.97
CA ILE A 109 20.56 -5.80 1.68
C ILE A 109 19.28 -5.57 0.87
N ILE A 110 18.11 -5.63 1.51
CA ILE A 110 16.82 -5.39 0.84
C ILE A 110 16.72 -3.94 0.36
N CYS A 111 17.04 -2.97 1.23
CA CYS A 111 17.00 -1.54 0.89
C CYS A 111 18.04 -1.13 -0.15
N GLY A 112 19.15 -1.86 -0.28
CA GLY A 112 20.13 -1.66 -1.34
C GLY A 112 19.73 -2.27 -2.70
N GLY A 113 18.59 -2.97 -2.75
CA GLY A 113 18.01 -3.54 -3.95
C GLY A 113 16.93 -2.65 -4.60
N THR A 114 16.11 -3.26 -5.45
CA THR A 114 14.89 -2.65 -5.98
C THR A 114 13.68 -3.51 -5.63
N ALA A 115 12.52 -2.88 -5.51
CA ALA A 115 11.25 -3.56 -5.31
C ALA A 115 10.24 -3.04 -6.32
N GLU A 116 9.53 -3.95 -6.98
CA GLU A 116 8.47 -3.65 -7.94
C GLU A 116 7.17 -4.27 -7.42
N LEU A 117 6.10 -3.49 -7.37
CA LEU A 117 4.77 -3.98 -7.02
C LEU A 117 4.03 -4.35 -8.31
N THR A 118 3.47 -5.55 -8.33
CA THR A 118 2.52 -6.02 -9.34
C THR A 118 1.17 -6.31 -8.67
N ASP A 119 0.13 -6.58 -9.45
CA ASP A 119 -1.21 -6.82 -8.92
C ASP A 119 -1.22 -7.99 -7.91
N GLY A 120 -1.34 -7.64 -6.62
CA GLY A 120 -1.31 -8.56 -5.47
C GLY A 120 0.06 -9.11 -5.07
N GLN A 121 1.18 -8.60 -5.60
CA GLN A 121 2.52 -9.14 -5.32
C GLN A 121 3.60 -8.06 -5.24
N ALA A 122 4.68 -8.37 -4.52
CA ALA A 122 5.90 -7.57 -4.47
C ALA A 122 7.09 -8.42 -4.92
N VAL A 123 7.84 -7.92 -5.90
CA VAL A 123 9.04 -8.55 -6.44
C VAL A 123 10.25 -7.76 -5.98
N PHE A 124 11.05 -8.37 -5.11
CA PHE A 124 12.30 -7.79 -4.62
C PHE A 124 13.48 -8.31 -5.44
N LYS A 125 14.42 -7.42 -5.77
CA LYS A 125 15.66 -7.74 -6.48
C LYS A 125 16.85 -7.22 -5.69
N VAL A 126 17.79 -8.10 -5.36
CA VAL A 126 18.96 -7.77 -4.53
C VAL A 126 20.26 -8.30 -5.14
N TYR A 127 21.37 -7.62 -4.89
CA TYR A 127 22.69 -8.06 -5.38
C TYR A 127 23.37 -9.09 -4.46
N LYS A 128 22.83 -9.30 -3.25
CA LYS A 128 23.32 -10.26 -2.27
C LYS A 128 22.14 -10.92 -1.57
N LYS A 129 22.18 -12.23 -1.34
CA LYS A 129 21.10 -12.93 -0.63
C LYS A 129 21.21 -12.69 0.89
N PRO A 130 20.11 -12.34 1.58
CA PRO A 130 20.08 -12.39 3.04
C PRO A 130 20.29 -13.84 3.51
N VAL A 131 21.02 -14.01 4.62
CA VAL A 131 21.36 -15.33 5.17
C VAL A 131 20.26 -15.86 6.10
N THR A 132 19.45 -14.95 6.63
CA THR A 132 18.35 -15.23 7.55
C THR A 132 17.05 -14.74 6.94
N ASP A 133 15.95 -15.37 7.35
CA ASP A 133 14.62 -14.86 7.05
C ASP A 133 14.46 -13.45 7.64
N ILE A 134 13.74 -12.58 6.94
CA ILE A 134 13.48 -11.22 7.38
C ILE A 134 12.03 -10.84 7.15
N THR A 135 11.40 -10.30 8.18
CA THR A 135 10.10 -9.63 8.08
C THR A 135 10.32 -8.14 7.89
N ILE A 136 9.67 -7.56 6.89
CA ILE A 136 9.68 -6.12 6.62
C ILE A 136 8.24 -5.63 6.51
N GLY A 137 8.00 -4.37 6.84
CA GLY A 137 6.71 -3.74 6.57
C GLY A 137 6.72 -3.10 5.19
N LEU A 138 5.65 -3.28 4.42
CA LEU A 138 5.38 -2.51 3.22
C LEU A 138 4.28 -1.50 3.54
N LYS A 139 4.61 -0.22 3.45
CA LYS A 139 3.66 0.86 3.65
C LYS A 139 2.97 1.22 2.33
N GLY A 140 1.66 1.42 2.39
CA GLY A 140 0.87 1.90 1.25
C GLY A 140 0.34 0.82 0.31
N VAL A 141 0.33 -0.44 0.77
CA VAL A 141 -0.19 -1.60 0.04
C VAL A 141 -1.54 -2.03 0.61
#